data_AF-A0AAP6CUG8-F1
#
_entry.id   AF-A0AAP6CUG8-F1
#
_cell.length_a   1.000
_cell.length_b   1.000
_cell.length_c   1.000
_cell.angle_alpha   90.00
_cell.angle_beta   90.00
_cell.angle_gamma   90.00
#
_symmetry.space_group_name_H-M   'P 1'
#
loop_
_entity.id
_entity.type
_entity.pdbx_description
1 polymer ?
#
loop_
_entity_poly.entity_id
_entity_poly.type
_entity_poly.pdbx_seq_one_letter_code
_entity_poly.pdbx_strand_id
1 'polypeptide(L)'
;MVLNEDFKPKTLKTLFYVNDKIAELDKENVFVQDISYTQGSSGSPLFYKNKIVGLYRGKKLKKGKLTPFFRLIDLDTYQEIKSVISKL
;
A
#
# COMPACT_ATOMS: atom_id res chain seq x y z
N MET A 1 1.64 0.05 -30.52
CA MET A 1 2.29 -1.24 -30.27
C MET A 1 3.23 -1.09 -29.08
N VAL A 2 2.79 -1.40 -27.85
CA VAL A 2 3.63 -1.71 -26.66
C VAL A 2 2.82 -2.61 -25.70
N LEU A 3 2.24 -3.71 -26.22
CA LEU A 3 1.64 -4.77 -25.39
C LEU A 3 2.09 -6.17 -25.88
N ASN A 4 3.22 -6.24 -26.59
CA ASN A 4 3.77 -7.47 -27.17
C ASN A 4 4.91 -8.08 -26.33
N GLU A 5 5.08 -7.68 -25.08
CA GLU A 5 5.98 -8.39 -24.19
C GLU A 5 5.13 -9.21 -23.23
N ASP A 6 5.33 -10.53 -23.25
CA ASP A 6 4.77 -11.46 -22.28
C ASP A 6 4.88 -10.82 -20.89
N PHE A 7 3.74 -10.45 -20.30
CA PHE A 7 3.70 -9.98 -18.92
C PHE A 7 4.17 -11.14 -18.05
N LYS A 8 5.47 -11.16 -17.75
CA LYS A 8 6.07 -12.09 -16.80
C LYS A 8 5.96 -11.43 -15.44
N PRO A 9 5.00 -11.82 -14.58
CA PRO A 9 4.90 -11.24 -13.26
C PRO A 9 6.20 -11.56 -12.52
N LYS A 10 7.09 -10.56 -12.40
CA LYS A 10 8.11 -10.60 -11.37
C LYS A 10 7.33 -10.63 -10.07
N THR A 11 7.47 -11.72 -9.32
CA THR A 11 6.93 -11.86 -7.97
C THR A 11 7.69 -10.90 -7.06
N LEU A 12 7.42 -9.60 -7.23
CA LEU A 12 7.80 -8.60 -6.26
C LEU A 12 6.98 -8.93 -5.03
N LYS A 13 7.64 -9.14 -3.88
CA LYS A 13 6.97 -9.20 -2.58
C LYS A 13 6.34 -7.82 -2.34
N THR A 14 5.18 -7.57 -2.92
CA THR A 14 4.37 -6.36 -2.76
C THR A 14 3.62 -6.34 -1.42
N LEU A 15 3.88 -7.33 -0.55
CA LEU A 15 3.29 -7.47 0.76
C LEU A 15 4.27 -6.89 1.79
N PHE A 16 3.83 -5.87 2.54
CA PHE A 16 4.66 -5.20 3.54
C PHE A 16 4.18 -5.50 4.93
N TYR A 17 5.07 -6.05 5.75
CA TYR A 17 4.82 -6.32 7.15
C TYR A 17 5.44 -5.18 7.97
N VAL A 18 4.63 -4.49 8.76
CA VAL A 18 5.10 -3.38 9.63
C VAL A 18 5.66 -3.85 10.98
N ASN A 19 5.70 -5.16 11.25
CA ASN A 19 6.17 -5.68 12.55
C ASN A 19 7.62 -5.28 12.88
N ASP A 20 8.47 -5.07 11.86
CA ASP A 20 9.88 -4.74 12.00
C ASP A 20 10.23 -3.32 11.50
N LYS A 21 9.23 -2.48 11.20
CA LYS A 21 9.44 -1.16 10.59
C LYS A 21 8.97 -0.03 11.49
N ILE A 22 9.69 1.09 11.44
CA ILE A 22 9.29 2.32 12.10
C ILE A 22 8.16 2.95 11.27
N ALA A 23 6.95 2.94 11.84
CA ALA A 23 5.76 3.52 11.26
C ALA A 23 5.35 4.79 12.02
N GLU A 24 5.06 5.85 11.28
CA GLU A 24 4.52 7.09 11.84
C GLU A 24 3.11 7.34 11.29
N LEU A 25 2.13 7.46 12.19
CA LEU A 25 0.76 7.79 11.85
C LEU A 25 0.60 9.30 11.63
N ASP A 26 -0.19 9.67 10.62
CA ASP A 26 -0.65 11.04 10.38
C ASP A 26 -2.02 10.99 9.69
N LYS A 27 -3.07 11.28 10.48
CA LYS A 27 -4.48 11.14 10.08
C LYS A 27 -4.75 9.72 9.54
N GLU A 28 -5.28 9.63 8.33
CA GLU A 28 -5.56 8.37 7.62
C GLU A 28 -4.32 7.72 7.00
N ASN A 29 -3.13 8.31 7.15
CA ASN A 29 -1.91 7.84 6.51
C ASN A 29 -0.95 7.21 7.51
N VAL A 30 -0.33 6.10 7.09
CA VAL A 30 0.85 5.53 7.74
C VAL A 30 2.05 5.80 6.86
N PHE A 31 3.05 6.45 7.44
CA PHE A 31 4.35 6.65 6.81
C PHE A 31 5.29 5.57 7.31
N VAL A 32 5.91 4.83 6.41
CA VAL A 32 6.83 3.75 6.79
C VAL A 32 8.20 4.08 6.23
N GLN A 33 9.19 4.11 7.12
CA GLN A 33 10.56 4.40 6.75
C GLN A 33 11.22 3.17 6.12
N ASP A 34 12.26 3.41 5.33
CA ASP A 34 13.17 2.40 4.78
C ASP A 34 12.47 1.29 3.96
N ILE A 35 11.47 1.69 3.19
CA ILE A 35 10.85 0.86 2.15
C ILE A 35 11.26 1.33 0.75
N SER A 36 11.86 0.42 -0.01
CA SER A 36 12.18 0.63 -1.43
C SER A 36 10.96 0.40 -2.31
N TYR A 37 10.27 1.47 -2.67
CA TYR A 37 9.22 1.45 -3.69
C TYR A 37 9.68 2.07 -5.01
N THR A 38 9.35 1.36 -6.09
CA THR A 38 9.50 1.79 -7.48
C THR A 38 8.17 2.26 -8.07
N GLN A 39 8.22 2.90 -9.23
CA GLN A 39 7.00 3.11 -10.04
C GLN A 39 6.27 1.78 -10.26
N GLY A 40 4.93 1.84 -10.31
CA GLY A 40 4.06 0.68 -10.41
C GLY A 40 3.65 0.05 -9.08
N SER A 41 4.25 0.46 -7.95
CA SER A 41 3.92 -0.13 -6.65
C SER A 41 2.60 0.36 -6.05
N SER A 42 2.00 1.44 -6.57
CA SER A 42 0.74 2.01 -6.08
C SER A 42 -0.37 0.96 -6.02
N GLY A 43 -1.10 0.91 -4.90
CA GLY A 43 -2.11 -0.12 -4.62
C GLY A 43 -1.57 -1.36 -3.89
N SER A 44 -0.25 -1.45 -3.65
CA SER A 44 0.32 -2.54 -2.86
C SER A 44 -0.27 -2.58 -1.44
N PRO A 45 -0.66 -3.76 -0.93
CA PRO A 45 -1.22 -3.91 0.41
C PRO A 45 -0.21 -3.71 1.54
N LEU A 46 -0.67 -3.03 2.60
CA LEU A 46 -0.01 -2.96 3.90
C LEU A 46 -0.55 -4.07 4.80
N PHE A 47 0.32 -4.93 5.30
CA PHE A 47 -0.03 -5.99 6.25
C PHE A 47 0.40 -5.66 7.68
N TYR A 48 -0.53 -5.89 8.61
CA TYR A 48 -0.25 -5.93 10.03
C TYR A 48 -0.88 -7.20 10.62
N LYS A 49 -0.07 -8.04 11.29
CA LYS A 49 -0.53 -9.32 11.88
C LYS A 49 -1.41 -10.15 10.92
N ASN A 50 -0.94 -10.35 9.68
CA ASN A 50 -1.64 -11.08 8.60
C ASN A 50 -2.98 -10.47 8.13
N LYS A 51 -3.28 -9.21 8.48
CA LYS A 51 -4.44 -8.49 7.95
C LYS A 51 -3.99 -7.36 7.04
N ILE A 52 -4.71 -7.13 5.94
CA ILE A 52 -4.55 -5.93 5.12
C ILE A 52 -5.19 -4.77 5.88
N VAL A 53 -4.39 -3.75 6.17
CA VAL A 53 -4.82 -2.58 6.95
C VAL A 53 -4.72 -1.28 6.15
N GLY A 54 -4.12 -1.30 4.96
CA GLY A 54 -3.94 -0.13 4.13
C GLY A 54 -3.42 -0.44 2.74
N LEU A 55 -3.34 0.59 1.92
CA LEU A 55 -2.85 0.52 0.53
C LEU A 55 -1.78 1.59 0.30
N TYR A 56 -0.68 1.21 -0.34
CA TYR A 56 0.38 2.13 -0.71
C TYR A 56 -0.12 3.15 -1.73
N ARG A 57 0.11 4.44 -1.45
CA ARG A 57 -0.35 5.55 -2.30
C ARG A 57 0.78 6.24 -3.06
N GLY A 58 2.01 6.16 -2.55
CA GLY A 58 3.15 6.86 -3.13
C GLY A 58 4.13 7.33 -2.07
N LYS A 59 4.88 8.38 -2.40
CA LYS A 59 5.80 9.05 -1.47
C LYS A 59 5.37 10.49 -1.28
N LYS A 60 5.49 11.01 -0.05
CA LYS A 60 5.24 12.42 0.29
C LYS A 60 6.42 12.96 1.09
N LEU A 61 6.68 14.27 0.98
CA LEU A 61 7.65 14.94 1.85
C LEU A 61 7.13 14.91 3.29
N LYS A 62 7.90 14.29 4.19
CA LYS A 62 7.65 14.30 5.63
C LYS A 62 8.98 14.57 6.34
N LYS A 63 9.03 15.63 7.15
CA LYS A 63 10.25 16.08 7.86
C LYS A 63 11.48 16.24 6.92
N GLY A 64 11.26 16.78 5.71
CA GLY A 64 12.33 16.97 4.72
C GLY A 64 12.77 15.71 3.96
N LYS A 65 12.24 14.52 4.27
CA LYS A 65 12.54 13.26 3.57
C LYS A 65 11.34 12.81 2.75
N LEU A 66 11.58 12.41 1.50
CA LEU A 66 10.56 11.77 0.66
C LEU A 66 10.26 10.38 1.20
N THR A 67 9.11 10.22 1.84
CA THR A 67 8.77 9.03 2.65
C THR A 67 7.58 8.28 2.04
N PRO A 68 7.67 6.95 1.87
CA PRO A 68 6.52 6.11 1.51
C PRO A 68 5.35 6.28 2.46
N PHE A 69 4.14 6.36 1.92
CA PHE A 69 2.93 6.42 2.72
C PHE A 69 1.82 5.52 2.18
N PHE A 70 1.02 5.03 3.11
CA PHE A 70 -0.12 4.15 2.90
C PHE A 70 -1.36 4.84 3.41
N ARG A 71 -2.49 4.70 2.71
CA ARG A 71 -3.80 5.08 3.24
C ARG A 71 -4.37 3.87 3.98
N LEU A 72 -4.77 4.06 5.23
CA LEU A 72 -5.46 3.04 6.01
C LEU A 72 -6.84 2.77 5.44
N ILE A 73 -7.29 1.52 5.54
CA ILE A 73 -8.67 1.15 5.24
C ILE A 73 -9.49 1.49 6.48
N ASP A 74 -10.30 2.54 6.38
CA ASP A 74 -11.27 2.92 7.41
C ASP A 74 -12.56 2.08 7.30
N LEU A 75 -13.49 2.31 8.24
CA LEU A 75 -14.74 1.57 8.30
C LEU A 75 -15.59 1.81 7.04
N ASP A 76 -15.69 3.05 6.57
CA ASP A 76 -16.51 3.41 5.42
C ASP A 76 -15.99 2.73 4.14
N THR A 77 -14.68 2.82 3.89
CA THR A 77 -14.01 2.11 2.78
C THR A 77 -14.23 0.60 2.88
N TYR A 78 -14.15 0.03 4.08
CA TYR A 78 -14.40 -1.40 4.28
C TYR A 78 -15.85 -1.80 3.96
N GLN A 79 -16.83 -0.99 4.36
CA GLN A 79 -18.23 -1.25 4.02
C GLN A 79 -18.50 -1.11 2.52
N GLU A 80 -17.89 -0.13 1.86
CA GLU A 80 -17.96 0.00 0.40
C GLU A 80 -17.39 -1.24 -0.31
N ILE A 81 -16.20 -1.72 0.10
CA ILE A 81 -15.60 -2.94 -0.45
C ILE A 81 -16.56 -4.13 -0.29
N LYS A 82 -17.15 -4.31 0.89
CA LYS A 82 -18.15 -5.37 1.13
C LYS A 82 -19.37 -5.24 0.23
N SER A 83 -19.89 -4.03 0.08
CA SER A 83 -21.05 -3.75 -0.76
C SER A 83 -20.78 -4.12 -2.22
N VAL A 84 -19.59 -3.81 -2.74
CA VAL A 84 -19.18 -4.19 -4.10
C VAL A 84 -19.07 -5.71 -4.24
N ILE A 85 -18.41 -6.39 -3.31
CA ILE A 85 -18.24 -7.85 -3.37
C ILE A 85 -19.58 -8.58 -3.26
N SER A 86 -20.51 -8.09 -2.45
CA SER A 86 -21.85 -8.71 -2.32
C SER A 86 -22.70 -8.66 -3.59
N LYS A 87 -22.30 -7.86 -4.58
CA LYS A 87 -22.97 -7.70 -5.87
C LYS A 87 -22.30 -8.51 -7.00
N LEU A 88 -21.14 -9.12 -6.72
CA LEU A 88 -20.42 -10.02 -7.63
C LEU A 88 -20.89 -11.46 -7.42
#